data_AF-A0A6A9SD63-F1
#
_entry.id   AF-A0A6A9SD63-F1
#
_cell.length_a   1.000
_cell.length_b   1.000
_cell.length_c   1.000
_cell.angle_alpha   90.00
_cell.angle_beta   90.00
_cell.angle_gamma   90.00
#
_symmetry.space_group_name_H-M   'P 1'
#
loop_
_entity.id
_entity.type
_entity.pdbx_description
1 polymer ?
#
loop_
_entity_poly.entity_id
_entity_poly.type
_entity_poly.pdbx_seq_one_letter_code
_entity_poly.pdbx_strand_id
1 'polypeptide(L)'
;MRFDADWMSRADDRILEHLAESGPDTPKEMADSNRVRFSRQHINTRCKTLVEYGLLVHLGNGVYDITRTGEQYLAGEVDARNLDPE
;
A
#
# COMPACT_ATOMS: atom_id res chain seq x y z
N MET A 1 16.86 -0.63 4.22
CA MET A 1 16.76 0.05 2.90
C MET A 1 15.65 -0.67 2.17
N ARG A 2 14.64 0.05 1.68
CA ARG A 2 13.56 -0.57 0.90
C ARG A 2 14.01 -0.73 -0.55
N PHE A 3 13.51 -1.76 -1.21
CA PHE A 3 13.86 -2.10 -2.59
C PHE A 3 12.64 -1.85 -3.47
N ASP A 4 12.43 -0.56 -3.77
CA ASP A 4 11.32 -0.09 -4.59
C ASP A 4 11.46 -0.58 -6.03
N ALA A 5 10.33 -0.81 -6.70
CA ALA A 5 10.27 -1.21 -8.10
C ALA A 5 9.77 -0.09 -9.02
N ASP A 6 10.05 -0.19 -10.32
CA ASP A 6 9.67 0.82 -11.32
C ASP A 6 8.15 1.04 -11.43
N TRP A 7 7.35 0.04 -11.05
CA TRP A 7 5.89 0.12 -11.04
C TRP A 7 5.35 0.87 -9.80
N MET A 8 6.19 1.14 -8.80
CA MET A 8 5.80 1.80 -7.56
C MET A 8 5.71 3.32 -7.69
N SER A 9 4.92 3.91 -6.81
CA SER A 9 4.75 5.36 -6.64
C SER A 9 5.18 5.76 -5.23
N ARG A 10 5.55 7.03 -5.05
CA ARG A 10 5.79 7.61 -3.70
C ARG A 10 4.58 7.47 -2.76
N ALA A 11 3.38 7.33 -3.30
CA ALA A 11 2.18 7.10 -2.52
C ALA A 11 2.17 5.72 -1.85
N ASP A 12 2.78 4.71 -2.46
CA ASP A 12 2.66 3.32 -2.03
C ASP A 12 3.30 3.11 -0.66
N ASP A 13 4.50 3.64 -0.48
CA ASP A 13 5.19 3.63 0.82
C ASP A 13 4.36 4.32 1.90
N ARG A 14 3.71 5.45 1.59
CA ARG A 14 2.86 6.16 2.56
C ARG A 14 1.60 5.37 2.89
N ILE A 15 1.01 4.69 1.92
CA ILE A 15 -0.18 3.84 2.09
C ILE A 15 0.18 2.63 2.96
N LEU A 16 1.26 1.93 2.66
CA LEU A 16 1.72 0.76 3.40
C LEU A 16 2.06 1.14 4.85
N GLU A 17 2.78 2.24 5.07
CA GLU A 17 3.08 2.73 6.42
C GLU A 17 1.81 3.10 7.21
N HIS A 18 0.86 3.80 6.58
CA HIS A 18 -0.41 4.15 7.23
C HIS A 18 -1.19 2.90 7.63
N LEU A 19 -1.28 1.91 6.74
CA LEU A 19 -2.01 0.67 7.02
C LEU A 19 -1.30 -0.21 8.05
N ALA A 20 0.03 -0.24 8.06
CA ALA A 20 0.79 -0.94 9.10
C ALA A 20 0.60 -0.32 10.50
N GLU A 21 0.46 1.00 10.60
CA GLU A 21 0.32 1.69 11.87
C GLU A 21 -1.13 1.81 12.35
N SER A 22 -2.10 1.90 11.44
CA SER A 22 -3.47 2.33 11.75
C SER A 22 -4.54 1.68 10.86
N GLY A 23 -4.16 0.69 10.05
CA GLY A 23 -5.10 -0.09 9.24
C GLY A 23 -5.90 -1.11 10.08
N PRO A 24 -6.85 -1.81 9.44
CA PRO A 24 -7.33 -1.62 8.06
C PRO A 24 -8.04 -0.28 7.87
N ASP A 25 -7.98 0.30 6.66
CA ASP A 25 -8.55 1.61 6.40
C ASP A 25 -9.01 1.82 4.94
N THR A 26 -9.72 2.91 4.66
CA THR A 26 -10.21 3.27 3.32
C THR A 26 -9.38 4.37 2.66
N PRO A 27 -9.35 4.47 1.32
CA PRO A 27 -8.69 5.57 0.62
C PRO A 27 -9.20 6.97 1.00
N LYS A 28 -10.42 7.06 1.53
CA LYS A 28 -10.99 8.32 2.01
C LYS A 28 -10.28 8.76 3.29
N GLU A 29 -10.30 7.90 4.30
CA GLU A 29 -9.70 8.20 5.60
C GLU A 29 -8.18 8.34 5.50
N MET A 30 -7.51 7.56 4.64
CA MET A 30 -6.09 7.76 4.31
C MET A 30 -5.80 9.16 3.76
N ALA A 31 -6.65 9.68 2.86
CA ALA A 31 -6.48 11.04 2.32
C ALA A 31 -6.71 12.12 3.40
N ASP A 32 -7.63 11.86 4.34
CA ASP A 32 -7.99 12.78 5.42
C ASP A 32 -6.99 12.73 6.59
N SER A 33 -6.14 11.69 6.70
CA SER A 33 -5.24 11.45 7.83
C SER A 33 -4.04 12.41 7.93
N ASN A 34 -3.83 13.28 6.94
CA ASN A 34 -2.62 14.10 6.74
C ASN A 34 -1.29 13.31 6.59
N ARG A 35 -1.30 11.97 6.71
CA ARG A 35 -0.14 11.08 6.51
C ARG A 35 0.03 10.69 5.05
N VAL A 36 -1.07 10.32 4.38
CA VAL A 36 -1.07 9.96 2.95
C VAL A 36 -1.52 11.17 2.14
N ARG A 37 -0.58 12.09 1.87
CA ARG A 37 -0.84 13.39 1.22
C ARG A 37 -1.04 13.27 -0.31
N PHE A 38 -2.00 12.44 -0.72
CA PHE A 38 -2.42 12.23 -2.10
C PHE A 38 -3.94 12.29 -2.20
N SER A 39 -4.47 12.52 -3.41
CA SER A 39 -5.92 12.50 -3.58
C SER A 39 -6.49 11.11 -3.31
N ARG A 40 -7.69 11.05 -2.74
CA ARG A 40 -8.44 9.78 -2.54
C ARG A 40 -8.47 8.91 -3.80
N GLN A 41 -8.67 9.52 -4.97
CA GLN A 41 -8.72 8.78 -6.24
C GLN A 41 -7.36 8.14 -6.57
N HIS A 42 -6.26 8.87 -6.39
CA HIS A 42 -4.91 8.34 -6.60
C HIS A 42 -4.60 7.21 -5.60
N ILE A 43 -4.92 7.41 -4.32
CA ILE A 43 -4.74 6.39 -3.28
C ILE A 43 -5.49 5.12 -3.64
N ASN A 44 -6.76 5.22 -4.04
CA ASN A 44 -7.54 4.04 -4.42
C ASN A 44 -6.95 3.29 -5.62
N THR A 45 -6.44 3.99 -6.64
CA THR A 45 -5.75 3.36 -7.76
C THR A 45 -4.50 2.62 -7.28
N ARG A 46 -3.71 3.24 -6.39
CA ARG A 46 -2.50 2.62 -5.83
C ARG A 46 -2.80 1.43 -4.93
N CYS A 47 -3.83 1.49 -4.09
CA CYS A 47 -4.26 0.35 -3.27
C CYS A 47 -4.59 -0.87 -4.14
N LYS A 48 -5.25 -0.68 -5.29
CA LYS A 48 -5.52 -1.78 -6.23
C LYS A 48 -4.24 -2.38 -6.80
N THR A 49 -3.31 -1.54 -7.26
CA THR A 49 -1.99 -2.02 -7.72
C THR A 49 -1.28 -2.79 -6.60
N LEU A 50 -1.26 -2.27 -5.38
CA LEU A 50 -0.62 -2.97 -4.25
C LEU A 50 -1.31 -4.30 -3.89
N VAL A 51 -2.61 -4.44 -4.15
CA VAL A 51 -3.32 -5.73 -4.05
C VAL A 51 -2.87 -6.68 -5.16
N GLU A 52 -2.73 -6.22 -6.41
CA GLU A 52 -2.24 -7.03 -7.53
C GLU A 52 -0.83 -7.61 -7.22
N TYR A 53 0.03 -6.84 -6.57
CA TYR A 53 1.37 -7.28 -6.15
C TYR A 53 1.41 -7.97 -4.78
N GLY A 54 0.25 -8.27 -4.17
CA GLY A 54 0.14 -8.99 -2.91
C GLY A 54 0.66 -8.26 -1.66
N LEU A 55 0.90 -6.94 -1.75
CA LEU A 55 1.35 -6.10 -0.61
C LEU A 55 0.18 -5.63 0.26
N LEU A 56 -1.01 -5.51 -0.33
CA LEU A 56 -2.27 -5.21 0.38
C LEU A 56 -3.31 -6.30 0.11
N VAL A 57 -4.35 -6.33 0.94
CA VAL A 57 -5.57 -7.13 0.74
C VAL A 57 -6.79 -6.22 0.76
N HIS A 58 -7.77 -6.46 -0.14
CA HIS A 58 -9.04 -5.74 -0.15
C HIS A 58 -10.11 -6.52 0.64
N LEU A 59 -10.54 -5.98 1.78
CA LEU A 59 -11.47 -6.63 2.71
C LEU A 59 -12.96 -6.44 2.32
N GLY A 60 -13.25 -5.64 1.30
CA GLY A 60 -14.62 -5.27 0.89
C GLY A 60 -14.91 -3.79 1.13
N ASN A 61 -15.89 -3.23 0.40
CA ASN A 61 -16.34 -1.84 0.57
C ASN A 61 -15.22 -0.77 0.50
N GLY A 62 -14.13 -1.04 -0.22
CA GLY A 62 -12.99 -0.13 -0.33
C GLY A 62 -12.11 -0.06 0.93
N VAL A 63 -12.24 -1.02 1.84
CA VAL A 63 -11.34 -1.22 2.98
C VAL A 63 -10.16 -2.06 2.54
N TYR A 64 -8.95 -1.59 2.82
CA TYR A 64 -7.70 -2.28 2.54
C TYR A 64 -6.94 -2.52 3.83
N ASP A 65 -6.16 -3.60 3.87
CA ASP A 65 -5.24 -3.90 4.96
C ASP A 65 -3.87 -4.31 4.40
N ILE A 66 -2.83 -4.18 5.22
CA ILE A 66 -1.49 -4.63 4.85
C ILE A 66 -1.38 -6.15 4.96
N THR A 67 -0.71 -6.78 3.99
CA THR A 67 -0.39 -8.21 4.08
C THR A 67 0.93 -8.43 4.80
N ARG A 68 1.21 -9.68 5.16
CA ARG A 68 2.55 -10.06 5.66
C ARG A 68 3.66 -9.70 4.68
N THR A 69 3.45 -9.88 3.37
CA THR A 69 4.44 -9.47 2.34
C THR A 69 4.63 -7.95 2.34
N GLY A 70 3.56 -7.19 2.53
CA GLY A 70 3.60 -5.73 2.72
C GLY A 70 4.47 -5.32 3.92
N GLU A 71 4.28 -5.96 5.07
CA GLU A 71 5.10 -5.70 6.27
C GLU A 71 6.58 -6.04 6.03
N GLN A 72 6.85 -7.18 5.38
CA GLN A 72 8.21 -7.59 5.03
C GLN A 72 8.89 -6.63 4.05
N TYR A 73 8.14 -6.10 3.07
CA TYR A 73 8.63 -5.03 2.21
C TYR A 73 9.00 -3.79 3.02
N LEU A 74 8.15 -3.35 3.97
CA LEU A 74 8.45 -2.19 4.83
C LEU A 74 9.71 -2.41 5.68
N ALA A 75 9.95 -3.65 6.12
CA ALA A 75 11.14 -4.08 6.85
C ALA A 75 12.40 -4.21 5.97
N GLY A 76 12.25 -4.18 4.64
CA GLY A 76 13.33 -4.40 3.68
C GLY A 76 13.73 -5.88 3.51
N GLU A 77 12.85 -6.80 3.89
CA GLU A 77 13.02 -8.25 3.73
C GLU A 77 12.54 -8.74 2.35
N VAL A 78 11.67 -7.98 1.69
CA VAL A 78 11.15 -8.27 0.34
C VAL A 78 11.62 -7.19 -0.63
N ASP A 79 12.03 -7.65 -1.80
CA ASP A 79 12.38 -6.81 -2.93
C ASP A 79 11.22 -6.71 -3.90
N ALA A 80 10.61 -5.52 -4.03
CA ALA A 80 9.42 -5.31 -4.84
C ALA A 80 9.68 -5.54 -6.34
N ARG A 81 10.95 -5.52 -6.77
CA ARG A 81 11.35 -5.81 -8.16
C ARG A 81 11.18 -7.29 -8.53
N ASN A 82 11.05 -8.15 -7.53
CA ASN A 82 10.84 -9.59 -7.70
C ASN A 82 9.38 -10.00 -7.47
N LEU A 83 8.47 -9.04 -7.28
CA LEU A 83 7.04 -9.30 -7.19
C LEU A 83 6.44 -9.17 -8.59
N ASP A 84 5.59 -10.14 -8.93
CA ASP A 84 4.79 -10.12 -10.15
C ASP A 84 3.32 -9.87 -9.77
N PRO A 85 2.57 -9.11 -10.60
CA PRO A 85 1.14 -8.92 -10.37
C PRO A 85 0.38 -10.23 -10.65
N GLU A 86 -0.56 -10.59 -9.77
CA GLU A 86 -1.48 -11.72 -9.93
C GLU A 86 -2.68 -11.42 -10.86
#